data_AF-Q7U6N3-F1
#
_entry.id   AF-Q7U6N3-F1
#
_cell.length_a   1.000
_cell.length_b   1.000
_cell.length_c   1.000
_cell.angle_alpha   90.00
_cell.angle_beta   90.00
_cell.angle_gamma   90.00
#
_symmetry.space_group_name_H-M   'P 1'
#
loop_
_entity.id
_entity.type
_entity.pdbx_description
1 polymer ?
#
loop_
_entity_poly.entity_id
_entity_poly.type
_entity_poly.pdbx_seq_one_letter_code
_entity_poly.pdbx_strand_id
1 'polypeptide(L)' 'MAVMLKSVDTLRSTVSGPLAERCGSEARMLTAELHGKEVRGLAFCPGRVVRFVLDAQTQRLETVDVLRLTKATRQPAA' A
#
# COMPACT_ATOMS: atom_id res chain seq x y z
N MET A 1 -18.89 15.16 13.38
CA MET A 1 -18.76 14.62 12.01
C MET A 1 -18.75 13.10 12.14
N ALA A 2 -19.74 12.41 11.56
CA ALA A 2 -19.87 10.96 11.68
C ALA A 2 -18.65 10.27 11.06
N VAL A 3 -18.02 9.37 11.81
CA VAL A 3 -17.06 8.41 11.25
C VAL A 3 -17.87 7.46 10.38
N MET A 4 -17.98 7.78 9.10
CA MET A 4 -18.58 6.88 8.12
C MET A 4 -17.68 5.64 8.08
N LEU A 5 -18.20 4.50 8.56
CA LEU A 5 -17.55 3.20 8.42
C LEU A 5 -17.41 2.92 6.93
N LYS A 6 -16.24 3.24 6.36
CA LYS A 6 -15.92 2.89 4.99
C LYS A 6 -15.69 1.38 4.96
N SER A 7 -16.39 0.67 4.07
CA SER A 7 -16.10 -0.74 3.83
C SER A 7 -14.64 -0.88 3.38
N VAL A 8 -14.05 -2.04 3.66
CA VAL A 8 -12.70 -2.37 3.18
C VAL A 8 -12.62 -2.22 1.65
N ASP A 9 -13.69 -2.56 0.92
CA ASP A 9 -13.78 -2.38 -0.53
C ASP A 9 -13.69 -0.91 -0.95
N THR A 10 -14.32 0.00 -0.21
CA THR A 10 -14.22 1.45 -0.47
C THR A 10 -12.79 1.94 -0.29
N LEU A 11 -12.12 1.51 0.78
CA LEU A 11 -10.72 1.85 1.03
C LEU A 11 -9.82 1.28 -0.07
N ARG A 12 -10.05 0.03 -0.46
CA ARG A 12 -9.32 -0.63 -1.55
C ARG A 12 -9.46 0.13 -2.85
N SER A 13 -10.68 0.52 -3.24
CA SER A 13 -10.94 1.31 -4.44
C SER A 13 -10.21 2.65 -4.41
N THR A 14 -10.23 3.34 -3.26
CA THR A 14 -9.56 4.63 -3.07
C THR A 14 -8.04 4.53 -3.19
N VAL A 15 -7.43 3.46 -2.64
CA VAL A 15 -5.97 3.30 -2.60
C VAL A 15 -5.41 2.74 -3.91
N SER A 16 -6.18 1.93 -4.65
CA SER A 16 -5.65 1.14 -5.78
C SER A 16 -5.01 1.99 -6.88
N GLY A 17 -5.61 3.12 -7.26
CA GLY A 17 -5.08 4.02 -8.29
C GLY A 17 -3.74 4.65 -7.89
N PRO A 18 -3.70 5.43 -6.79
CA PRO A 18 -2.46 6.04 -6.30
C PRO A 18 -1.35 5.02 -6.03
N LEU A 19 -1.71 3.83 -5.55
CA LEU A 19 -0.75 2.76 -5.27
C LEU A 19 -0.15 2.20 -6.57
N ALA A 20 -0.97 1.99 -7.60
CA ALA A 20 -0.48 1.55 -8.91
C ALA A 20 0.44 2.59 -9.57
N GLU A 21 0.09 3.87 -9.48
CA GLU A 21 0.91 4.97 -9.99
C GLU A 21 2.27 5.05 -9.30
N ARG A 22 2.30 4.89 -7.97
CA ARG A 22 3.53 5.03 -7.17
C ARG A 22 4.40 3.79 -7.15
N CYS A 23 3.80 2.60 -7.17
CA CYS A 23 4.48 1.33 -6.90
C CYS A 23 4.39 0.29 -8.03
N GLY A 24 3.71 0.62 -9.14
CA GLY A 24 3.52 -0.25 -10.30
C GLY A 24 2.17 -0.97 -10.31
N SER A 25 1.72 -1.41 -11.49
CA SER A 25 0.41 -2.03 -11.74
C SER A 25 0.11 -3.27 -10.88
N GLU A 26 1.16 -3.99 -10.49
CA GLU A 26 1.09 -5.20 -9.66
C GLU A 26 1.00 -4.90 -8.16
N ALA A 27 1.05 -3.64 -7.76
CA ALA A 27 0.91 -3.28 -6.35
C ALA A 27 -0.51 -3.60 -5.86
N ARG A 28 -0.60 -4.25 -4.69
CA ARG A 28 -1.87 -4.66 -4.08
C ARG A 28 -1.88 -4.32 -2.60
N MET A 29 -2.96 -3.69 -2.16
CA MET A 29 -3.21 -3.41 -0.75
C MET A 29 -3.39 -4.72 0.02
N LEU A 30 -2.70 -4.85 1.15
CA LEU A 30 -2.80 -5.97 2.08
C LEU A 30 -3.68 -5.61 3.28
N THR A 31 -3.48 -4.43 3.84
CA THR A 31 -4.24 -3.90 4.97
C THR A 31 -4.66 -2.46 4.69
N ALA A 32 -5.74 -2.02 5.34
CA ALA A 32 -6.16 -0.63 5.34
C ALA A 32 -6.83 -0.28 6.67
N GLU A 33 -6.44 0.86 7.21
CA GLU A 33 -6.95 1.43 8.43
C GLU A 33 -7.26 2.91 8.20
N LEU A 34 -8.40 3.37 8.69
CA LEU A 34 -8.78 4.78 8.63
C LEU A 34 -8.31 5.50 9.90
N HIS A 35 -7.45 6.48 9.73
CA HIS A 35 -6.89 7.31 10.79
C HIS A 35 -7.25 8.77 10.52
N GLY A 36 -8.43 9.20 11.00
CA GLY A 36 -8.97 10.53 10.70
C GLY A 36 -9.19 10.73 9.19
N LYS A 37 -8.35 11.54 8.55
CA LYS A 37 -8.38 11.82 7.10
C LYS A 37 -7.41 10.97 6.30
N GLU A 38 -6.63 10.11 6.96
CA GLU A 38 -5.64 9.28 6.29
C GLU A 38 -6.11 7.83 6.18
N VAL A 39 -5.80 7.19 5.07
CA VAL A 39 -5.85 5.74 4.93
C VAL A 39 -4.43 5.22 5.03
N ARG A 40 -4.16 4.41 6.04
CA ARG A 40 -2.85 3.81 6.29
C ARG A 40 -2.91 2.33 6.06
N GLY A 41 -1.80 1.72 5.65
CA GLY A 41 -1.76 0.28 5.50
C GLY A 41 -0.47 -0.26 4.92
N LEU A 42 -0.51 -1.53 4.58
CA LEU A 42 0.56 -2.22 3.89
C LEU A 42 0.13 -2.57 2.47
N ALA A 43 1.08 -2.56 1.56
CA ALA A 43 0.90 -3.05 0.20
C ALA A 43 2.03 -4.00 -0.19
N PHE A 44 1.66 -5.05 -0.91
CA PHE A 44 2.60 -5.91 -1.62
C PHE A 44 2.94 -5.26 -2.96
N CYS A 45 4.22 -5.27 -3.32
CA CYS A 45 4.71 -4.94 -4.65
C CYS A 45 5.71 -6.01 -5.07
N PRO A 46 6.00 -6.19 -6.38
CA PRO A 46 7.03 -7.11 -6.82
C PRO A 46 8.35 -6.89 -6.05
N GLY A 47 8.77 -7.91 -5.31
CA GLY A 47 10.01 -7.90 -4.54
C GLY A 47 10.03 -7.08 -3.25
N ARG A 48 8.89 -6.53 -2.78
CA ARG A 48 8.88 -5.73 -1.54
C ARG A 48 7.50 -5.60 -0.89
N VAL A 49 7.49 -5.27 0.39
CA VAL A 49 6.29 -4.80 1.12
C VAL A 49 6.53 -3.36 1.53
N VAL A 50 5.55 -2.50 1.25
CA VAL A 50 5.60 -1.08 1.59
C VAL A 50 4.50 -0.73 2.58
N ARG A 51 4.82 0.15 3.52
CA ARG A 51 3.82 0.91 4.28
C ARG A 51 3.40 2.09 3.42
N PHE A 52 2.10 2.36 3.37
CA PHE A 52 1.56 3.53 2.70
C PHE A 52 0.73 4.40 3.65
N VAL A 53 0.69 5.69 3.33
CA VAL A 53 -0.23 6.68 3.91
C VAL A 53 -0.83 7.46 2.75
N LEU A 54 -2.15 7.39 2.61
CA LEU A 54 -2.92 8.15 1.63
C LEU A 54 -3.70 9.23 2.37
N ASP A 55 -3.43 10.50 2.05
CA ASP A 55 -4.27 11.60 2.50
C ASP A 55 -5.54 11.64 1.64
N ALA A 56 -6.72 11.50 2.27
CA ALA A 56 -7.98 11.40 1.56
C ALA A 56 -8.43 12.72 0.90
N GLN A 57 -7.90 13.87 1.32
CA GLN A 57 -8.27 15.19 0.76
C GLN A 57 -7.44 15.52 -0.47
N THR A 58 -6.15 15.26 -0.41
CA THR A 58 -5.17 15.61 -1.46
C THR A 58 -4.91 14.45 -2.41
N GLN A 59 -5.37 13.23 -2.08
CA GLN A 59 -5.06 11.98 -2.79
C GLN A 59 -3.56 11.69 -2.90
N ARG A 60 -2.74 12.36 -2.08
CA ARG A 60 -1.29 12.17 -2.07
C ARG A 60 -0.95 10.87 -1.33
N LEU A 61 -0.23 9.99 -2.02
CA LEU A 61 0.26 8.73 -1.46
C LEU A 61 1.74 8.82 -1.12
N GLU A 62 2.06 8.56 0.14
CA GLU A 62 3.43 8.40 0.62
C GLU A 62 3.69 6.92 0.92
N THR A 63 4.88 6.44 0.54
CA THR A 63 5.27 5.04 0.71
C THR A 63 6.66 4.91 1.32
N VAL A 64 6.81 3.92 2.21
CA VAL A 64 8.08 3.56 2.84
C VAL A 64 8.23 2.05 2.80
N ASP A 65 9.40 1.57 2.43
CA ASP A 65 9.66 0.14 2.33
C ASP A 65 9.87 -0.46 3.72
N VAL A 66 9.15 -1.55 3.99
CA VAL A 66 9.23 -2.29 5.26
C VAL A 66 10.04 -3.57 5.08
N LEU A 67 9.87 -4.23 3.93
CA LEU A 67 10.61 -5.43 3.56
C LEU A 67 10.99 -5.37 2.08
N ARG A 68 12.16 -5.90 1.73
CA ARG A 68 12.60 -6.11 0.35
C ARG A 68 13.17 -7.50 0.19
N LEU A 69 12.84 -8.17 -0.90
CA LEU A 69 13.58 -9.36 -1.33
C LEU A 69 15.02 -8.94 -1.59
N THR A 70 15.92 -9.47 -0.80
CA THR A 70 17.36 -9.37 -1.06
C THR A 70 17.68 -10.21 -2.28
N LYS A 71 18.64 -9.77 -3.11
CA LYS A 71 19.16 -10.64 -4.18
C LYS A 71 19.63 -11.95 -3.55
N ALA A 72 19.24 -13.08 -4.12
CA ALA A 72 19.80 -14.36 -3.73
C ALA A 72 21.30 -14.32 -4.01
N THR A 73 22.13 -14.29 -2.96
CA THR A 73 23.58 -14.39 -3.08
C THR A 73 24.04 -15.83 -3.22
N ARG A 74 23.17 -16.80 -2.95
CA ARG A 74 23.45 -18.22 -3.16
C ARG A 74 23.35 -18.55 -4.64
N GLN A 75 24.43 -19.15 -5.17
CA GLN A 75 24.34 -19.95 -6.40
C GLN A 75 23.28 -21.04 -6.19
N PRO A 76 22.46 -21.34 -7.21
CA PRO A 76 21.57 -22.49 -7.18
C PRO A 76 22.38 -23.73 -6.75
N ALA A 77 21.83 -24.54 -5.84
CA ALA A 77 22.43 -25.84 -5.57
C ALA A 77 22.41 -26.62 -6.89
N ALA A 78 23.61 -26.99 -7.37
CA ALA A 78 23.80 -27.77 -8.58
C ALA A 78 23.19 -29.18 -8.45
#